data_AF-A0A9D5PXG5-F1
#
_entry.id   AF-A0A9D5PXG5-F1
#
_cell.length_a   1.000
_cell.length_b   1.000
_cell.length_c   1.000
_cell.angle_alpha   90.00
_cell.angle_beta   90.00
_cell.angle_gamma   90.00
#
_symmetry.space_group_name_H-M   'P 1'
#
loop_
_entity.id
_entity.type
_entity.pdbx_description
1 polymer ?
#
loop_
_entity_poly.entity_id
_entity_poly.type
_entity_poly.pdbx_seq_one_letter_code
_entity_poly.pdbx_strand_id
1 'polypeptide(L)'
;MRKVICSVLVVLLLLTALLPLGAAAATNEALETTVSYPAKTYFYQQLPSNAKLIYDALAAEVNLPSLKAGEPISVAERSVNIPSGLTQTQFDTLYGDLQAKADELGVIMESLSDAVAAFYRDRTDIFWTAGVSSRLAYYEDGEPMSGELYIETGHTYTVKLQVILPLGEDWDGDSITDRDLEADIEALAAGIRTIANAADALESRKAKVDYINEQLCFYNTYNTPAAEGSFGFRYPWTALSALDQLTVENDGTAAALRPVCEGYAKAFKMICAALNIPCILVSGTGDGEGHMWNYVQMEDNLWYAVDVTWNDSTGHNGYLLVGKDVMDLKHTTASNFMQGDHMTFYYPVLQDLSYTEPQSGLILEITADGSTEVTVGYTAAPGFALTIRNVGTDAEEITSVSVNEDHFIVSGPTTLTLNGGDADEESYRVSLASGLAAGSYSAIVTVTYGEDKTAIATVFATVLAPVLDDDEKNDENGDTNVKEPIGDLAKPDGEEDPFEDVEGLWQRLLLKLKDPTVKIVLIVIAAVLLLLLIGIPVIRGKNR
;
A
#
# COMPACT_ATOMS: atom_id res chain seq x y z
N MET A 1 76.58 -2.96 -12.62
CA MET A 1 75.18 -3.40 -12.43
C MET A 1 74.20 -2.43 -13.09
N ARG A 2 74.23 -2.34 -14.43
CA ARG A 2 73.33 -1.47 -15.23
C ARG A 2 72.89 -2.11 -16.55
N LYS A 3 72.96 -3.44 -16.66
CA LYS A 3 72.60 -4.18 -17.89
C LYS A 3 71.70 -5.41 -17.65
N VAL A 4 71.05 -5.53 -16.49
CA VAL A 4 70.11 -6.64 -16.19
C VAL A 4 68.67 -6.14 -15.92
N ILE A 5 68.43 -4.83 -15.95
CA ILE A 5 67.10 -4.26 -15.61
C ILE A 5 66.22 -3.98 -16.86
N CYS A 6 66.79 -3.98 -18.08
CA CYS A 6 66.01 -3.72 -19.31
C CYS A 6 65.39 -4.96 -19.99
N SER A 7 65.65 -6.18 -19.51
CA SER A 7 65.14 -7.41 -20.18
C SER A 7 63.93 -8.04 -19.49
N VAL A 8 63.53 -7.55 -18.30
CA VAL A 8 62.34 -8.04 -17.58
C VAL A 8 61.11 -7.15 -17.86
N LEU A 9 61.30 -5.91 -18.29
CA LEU A 9 60.22 -4.95 -18.57
C LEU A 9 59.58 -5.07 -19.97
N VAL A 10 60.20 -5.80 -20.91
CA VAL A 10 59.65 -5.99 -22.27
C VAL A 10 58.86 -7.29 -22.41
N VAL A 11 59.07 -8.28 -21.53
CA VAL A 11 58.34 -9.55 -21.55
C VAL A 11 57.00 -9.46 -20.81
N LEU A 12 56.85 -8.52 -19.85
CA LEU A 12 55.58 -8.30 -19.15
C LEU A 12 54.57 -7.44 -19.92
N LEU A 13 55.01 -6.75 -20.98
CA LEU A 13 54.18 -5.88 -21.83
C LEU A 13 53.67 -6.55 -23.12
N LEU A 14 54.02 -7.82 -23.35
CA LEU A 14 53.64 -8.57 -24.56
C LEU A 14 52.77 -9.81 -24.27
N LEU A 15 52.30 -9.99 -23.02
CA LEU A 15 51.43 -11.11 -22.61
C LEU A 15 49.97 -10.69 -22.35
N THR A 16 49.59 -9.45 -22.68
CA THR A 16 48.20 -8.95 -22.59
C THR A 16 47.50 -8.81 -23.93
N ALA A 17 48.11 -9.26 -25.03
CA ALA A 17 47.50 -9.19 -26.37
C ALA A 17 47.43 -10.59 -26.99
N LEU A 18 46.46 -11.40 -26.55
CA LEU A 18 45.81 -12.51 -27.30
C LEU A 18 44.91 -13.31 -26.34
N LEU A 19 43.73 -12.76 -26.04
CA LEU A 19 42.56 -13.55 -25.65
C LEU A 19 41.42 -13.19 -26.62
N PRO A 20 40.60 -14.16 -27.03
CA PRO A 20 39.67 -14.00 -28.14
C PRO A 20 38.56 -13.00 -27.78
N LEU A 21 38.31 -12.05 -28.69
CA LEU A 21 37.09 -11.26 -28.72
C LEU A 21 35.90 -12.22 -28.78
N GLY A 22 35.13 -12.29 -27.70
CA GLY A 22 33.99 -13.18 -27.59
C GLY A 22 33.40 -13.24 -26.19
N ALA A 23 33.28 -12.10 -25.52
CA ALA A 23 32.39 -11.94 -24.38
C ALA A 23 31.79 -10.55 -24.51
N ALA A 24 30.46 -10.47 -24.57
CA ALA A 24 29.73 -9.22 -24.63
C ALA A 24 30.16 -8.38 -23.42
N ALA A 25 30.80 -7.24 -23.69
CA ALA A 25 30.93 -6.20 -22.69
C ALA A 25 29.51 -5.68 -22.42
N ALA A 26 28.86 -6.21 -21.39
CA ALA A 26 27.76 -5.51 -20.75
C ALA A 26 28.36 -4.19 -20.24
N THR A 27 28.02 -3.10 -20.91
CA THR A 27 28.26 -1.76 -20.39
C THR A 27 27.45 -1.64 -19.10
N ASN A 28 28.12 -1.62 -17.95
CA ASN A 28 27.51 -1.11 -16.72
C ASN A 28 27.21 0.38 -16.95
N GLU A 29 26.05 0.68 -17.51
CA GLU A 29 25.43 1.97 -17.31
C GLU A 29 25.15 2.07 -15.80
N ALA A 30 25.71 3.10 -15.15
CA ALA A 30 25.30 3.42 -13.79
C ALA A 30 23.78 3.56 -13.78
N LEU A 31 23.10 3.01 -12.76
CA LEU A 31 21.67 3.24 -12.55
C LEU A 31 21.35 4.71 -12.81
N GLU A 32 20.41 4.96 -13.73
CA GLU A 32 20.06 6.32 -14.18
C GLU A 32 19.80 7.24 -12.98
N THR A 33 20.06 8.54 -13.16
CA THR A 33 19.94 9.59 -12.14
C THR A 33 18.58 9.66 -11.44
N THR A 34 17.55 9.04 -12.01
CA THR A 34 16.20 8.94 -11.47
C THR A 34 15.92 7.51 -11.03
N VAL A 35 15.80 7.29 -9.72
CA VAL A 35 15.21 6.06 -9.19
C VAL A 35 13.78 5.99 -9.74
N SER A 36 13.54 5.09 -10.69
CA SER A 36 12.19 4.84 -11.20
C SER A 36 11.43 4.09 -10.12
N TYR A 37 10.53 4.78 -9.44
CA TYR A 37 9.56 4.12 -8.58
C TYR A 37 8.45 3.58 -9.46
N PRO A 38 8.19 2.26 -9.47
CA PRO A 38 7.00 1.76 -10.12
C PRO A 38 5.80 2.35 -9.36
N ALA A 39 5.19 3.41 -9.87
CA ALA A 39 3.89 3.84 -9.39
C ALA A 39 2.88 2.75 -9.76
N LYS A 40 1.98 2.39 -8.85
CA LYS A 40 0.94 1.33 -8.98
C LYS A 40 1.44 -0.08 -8.65
N THR A 41 1.92 -0.29 -7.43
CA THR A 41 2.45 -1.59 -6.98
C THR A 41 1.40 -2.43 -6.26
N TYR A 42 1.83 -3.19 -5.26
CA TYR A 42 1.07 -4.19 -4.54
C TYR A 42 -0.19 -3.63 -3.84
N PHE A 43 -0.12 -2.44 -3.23
CA PHE A 43 -1.27 -1.86 -2.53
C PHE A 43 -2.28 -1.22 -3.49
N TYR A 44 -1.80 -0.56 -4.55
CA TYR A 44 -2.68 -0.02 -5.60
C TYR A 44 -3.60 -1.07 -6.22
N GLN A 45 -3.10 -2.29 -6.45
CA GLN A 45 -3.89 -3.36 -7.08
C GLN A 45 -5.13 -3.73 -6.27
N GLN A 46 -5.11 -3.54 -4.95
CA GLN A 46 -6.20 -3.89 -4.05
C GLN A 46 -7.29 -2.81 -3.98
N LEU A 47 -7.02 -1.60 -4.47
CA LEU A 47 -7.92 -0.45 -4.37
C LEU A 47 -9.21 -0.65 -5.21
N PRO A 48 -10.38 -0.21 -4.69
CA PRO A 48 -11.57 -0.07 -5.52
C PRO A 48 -11.40 1.04 -6.57
N SER A 49 -12.24 1.03 -7.61
CA SER A 49 -12.11 1.92 -8.77
C SER A 49 -12.10 3.42 -8.39
N ASN A 50 -12.92 3.84 -7.43
CA ASN A 50 -12.94 5.23 -6.96
C ASN A 50 -11.64 5.64 -6.26
N ALA A 51 -11.09 4.77 -5.40
CA ALA A 51 -9.80 5.02 -4.76
C ALA A 51 -8.65 5.05 -5.79
N LYS A 52 -8.71 4.21 -6.84
CA LYS A 52 -7.73 4.23 -7.94
C LYS A 52 -7.70 5.56 -8.67
N LEU A 53 -8.85 6.22 -8.88
CA LEU A 53 -8.89 7.56 -9.51
C LEU A 53 -8.11 8.59 -8.69
N ILE A 54 -8.30 8.59 -7.38
CA ILE A 54 -7.58 9.50 -6.47
C ILE A 54 -6.09 9.16 -6.45
N TYR A 55 -5.74 7.88 -6.27
CA TYR A 55 -4.34 7.43 -6.28
C TYR A 55 -3.65 7.84 -7.58
N ASP A 56 -4.27 7.61 -8.73
CA ASP A 56 -3.71 7.90 -10.03
C ASP A 56 -3.46 9.39 -10.22
N ALA A 57 -4.35 10.24 -9.72
CA ALA A 57 -4.15 11.69 -9.72
C ALA A 57 -2.95 12.09 -8.83
N LEU A 58 -2.80 11.51 -7.64
CA LEU A 58 -1.67 11.79 -6.75
C LEU A 58 -0.34 11.26 -7.33
N ALA A 59 -0.34 10.10 -7.97
CA ALA A 59 0.86 9.46 -8.49
C ALA A 59 1.31 10.02 -9.86
N ALA A 60 0.48 10.84 -10.53
CA ALA A 60 0.80 11.36 -11.84
C ALA A 60 1.97 12.37 -11.80
N GLU A 61 3.00 12.15 -12.62
CA GLU A 61 4.18 13.02 -12.72
C GLU A 61 3.84 14.49 -13.00
N VAL A 62 2.78 14.73 -13.79
CA VAL A 62 2.30 16.10 -14.09
C VAL A 62 1.85 16.86 -12.84
N ASN A 63 1.46 16.15 -11.77
CA ASN A 63 0.98 16.73 -10.51
C ASN A 63 2.09 16.82 -9.45
N LEU A 64 3.29 16.30 -9.69
CA LEU A 64 4.41 16.38 -8.76
C LEU A 64 4.79 17.83 -8.37
N PRO A 65 4.78 18.82 -9.29
CA PRO A 65 5.01 20.22 -8.91
C PRO A 65 3.97 20.75 -7.91
N SER A 66 2.68 20.38 -8.08
CA SER A 66 1.63 20.75 -7.14
C SER A 66 1.82 20.07 -5.78
N LEU A 67 2.21 18.79 -5.75
CA LEU A 67 2.56 18.10 -4.50
C LEU A 67 3.72 18.77 -3.76
N LYS A 68 4.76 19.20 -4.48
CA LYS A 68 5.92 19.91 -3.90
C LYS A 68 5.58 21.32 -3.40
N ALA A 69 4.48 21.90 -3.88
CA ALA A 69 4.00 23.21 -3.44
C ALA A 69 2.88 23.10 -2.38
N GLY A 70 2.41 21.89 -2.05
CA GLY A 70 1.24 21.70 -1.19
C GLY A 70 -0.07 22.20 -1.82
N GLU A 71 -0.10 22.33 -3.15
CA GLU A 71 -1.21 22.91 -3.90
C GLU A 71 -2.28 21.87 -4.28
N PRO A 72 -3.54 22.29 -4.53
CA PRO A 72 -4.61 21.37 -4.90
C PRO A 72 -4.36 20.59 -6.20
N ILE A 73 -4.63 19.28 -6.16
CA ILE A 73 -4.57 18.37 -7.29
C ILE A 73 -5.99 18.02 -7.71
N SER A 74 -6.31 18.21 -8.98
CA SER A 74 -7.64 17.86 -9.51
C SER A 74 -7.69 16.35 -9.84
N VAL A 75 -8.64 15.65 -9.22
CA VAL A 75 -8.86 14.21 -9.44
C VAL A 75 -9.84 13.99 -10.60
N ALA A 76 -10.96 14.71 -10.57
CA ALA A 76 -12.00 14.62 -11.57
C ALA A 76 -12.78 15.93 -11.62
N GLU A 77 -13.38 16.23 -12.77
CA GLU A 77 -14.25 17.38 -12.96
C GLU A 77 -15.54 17.00 -13.70
N ARG A 78 -16.59 17.78 -13.44
CA ARG A 78 -17.89 17.68 -14.11
C ARG A 78 -18.37 19.07 -14.43
N SER A 79 -18.91 19.27 -15.63
CA SER A 79 -19.38 20.58 -16.08
C SER A 79 -20.83 20.52 -16.52
N VAL A 80 -21.57 21.58 -16.21
CA VAL A 80 -22.94 21.81 -16.69
C VAL A 80 -23.01 23.20 -17.31
N ASN A 81 -23.48 23.27 -18.55
CA ASN A 81 -23.75 24.54 -19.21
C ASN A 81 -25.18 25.00 -18.84
N ILE A 82 -25.30 26.21 -18.30
CA ILE A 82 -26.58 26.82 -17.94
C ILE A 82 -26.78 28.02 -18.86
N PRO A 83 -27.38 27.87 -20.05
CA PRO A 83 -27.49 28.95 -21.02
C PRO A 83 -28.48 30.02 -20.58
N SER A 84 -28.39 31.20 -21.20
CA SER A 84 -29.35 32.29 -20.99
C SER A 84 -30.71 32.00 -21.66
N GLY A 85 -31.78 32.64 -21.16
CA GLY A 85 -33.12 32.52 -21.74
C GLY A 85 -33.92 31.28 -21.32
N LEU A 86 -33.52 30.60 -20.25
CA LEU A 86 -34.21 29.44 -19.70
C LEU A 86 -35.51 29.84 -18.98
N THR A 87 -36.51 28.96 -19.05
CA THR A 87 -37.62 28.97 -18.10
C THR A 87 -37.15 28.53 -16.71
N GLN A 88 -37.90 28.88 -15.66
CA GLN A 88 -37.56 28.47 -14.29
C GLN A 88 -37.38 26.95 -14.18
N THR A 89 -38.28 26.16 -14.76
CA THR A 89 -38.19 24.69 -14.74
C THR A 89 -36.93 24.18 -15.42
N GLN A 90 -36.52 24.75 -16.56
CA GLN A 90 -35.29 24.33 -17.24
C GLN A 90 -34.03 24.71 -16.43
N PHE A 91 -34.06 25.88 -15.78
CA PHE A 91 -32.99 26.29 -14.86
C PHE A 91 -32.89 25.32 -13.68
N ASP A 92 -34.02 25.03 -13.02
CA ASP A 92 -34.08 24.13 -11.86
C ASP A 92 -33.58 22.72 -12.22
N THR A 93 -33.90 22.21 -13.43
CA THR A 93 -33.35 20.94 -13.93
C THR A 93 -31.83 20.97 -14.03
N LEU A 94 -31.25 21.96 -14.72
CA LEU A 94 -29.80 22.02 -14.91
C LEU A 94 -29.05 22.30 -13.60
N TYR A 95 -29.66 23.06 -12.70
CA TYR A 95 -29.14 23.24 -11.35
C TYR A 95 -29.12 21.92 -10.58
N GLY A 96 -30.20 21.14 -10.64
CA GLY A 96 -30.26 19.78 -10.09
C GLY A 96 -29.24 18.84 -10.71
N ASP A 97 -29.01 18.94 -12.03
CA ASP A 97 -27.97 18.16 -12.71
C ASP A 97 -26.57 18.49 -12.17
N LEU A 98 -26.25 19.77 -11.95
CA LEU A 98 -24.97 20.17 -11.36
C LEU A 98 -24.81 19.63 -9.93
N GLN A 99 -25.89 19.64 -9.14
CA GLN A 99 -25.88 19.04 -7.79
C GLN A 99 -25.63 17.54 -7.86
N ALA A 100 -26.34 16.82 -8.74
CA ALA A 100 -26.11 15.38 -8.95
C ALA A 100 -24.66 15.09 -9.39
N LYS A 101 -24.07 15.94 -10.25
CA LYS A 101 -22.65 15.83 -10.63
C LYS A 101 -21.69 16.10 -9.47
N ALA A 102 -22.04 17.00 -8.55
CA ALA A 102 -21.27 17.20 -7.33
C ALA A 102 -21.39 15.98 -6.39
N ASP A 103 -22.58 15.40 -6.26
CA ASP A 103 -22.83 14.20 -5.47
C ASP A 103 -22.03 13.00 -6.01
N GLU A 104 -21.96 12.80 -7.34
CA GLU A 104 -21.10 11.80 -7.98
C GLU A 104 -19.63 11.94 -7.55
N LEU A 105 -19.12 13.18 -7.54
CA LEU A 105 -17.75 13.45 -7.09
C LEU A 105 -17.59 13.27 -5.58
N GLY A 106 -18.64 13.51 -4.80
CA GLY A 106 -18.72 13.21 -3.37
C GLY A 106 -18.52 11.73 -3.07
N VAL A 107 -19.13 10.84 -3.87
CA VAL A 107 -18.95 9.39 -3.72
C VAL A 107 -17.49 8.96 -3.99
N ILE A 108 -16.81 9.59 -4.95
CA ILE A 108 -15.37 9.34 -5.17
C ILE A 108 -14.56 9.82 -3.96
N MET A 109 -14.91 10.99 -3.43
CA MET A 109 -14.23 11.61 -2.29
C MET A 109 -14.27 10.74 -1.02
N GLU A 110 -15.32 9.93 -0.82
CA GLU A 110 -15.41 8.98 0.30
C GLU A 110 -14.28 7.93 0.29
N SER A 111 -13.67 7.66 -0.88
CA SER A 111 -12.56 6.71 -1.03
C SER A 111 -11.16 7.32 -0.76
N LEU A 112 -11.09 8.55 -0.24
CA LEU A 112 -9.84 9.28 -0.02
C LEU A 112 -8.87 8.53 0.91
N SER A 113 -9.37 8.02 2.03
CA SER A 113 -8.54 7.35 3.03
C SER A 113 -7.84 6.12 2.44
N ASP A 114 -8.58 5.29 1.69
CA ASP A 114 -8.04 4.09 1.04
C ASP A 114 -6.95 4.43 0.02
N ALA A 115 -7.22 5.43 -0.83
CA ALA A 115 -6.29 5.88 -1.86
C ALA A 115 -4.98 6.40 -1.25
N VAL A 116 -5.07 7.26 -0.24
CA VAL A 116 -3.90 7.84 0.44
C VAL A 116 -3.13 6.78 1.22
N ALA A 117 -3.83 5.82 1.81
CA ALA A 117 -3.22 4.72 2.53
C ALA A 117 -2.36 3.83 1.61
N ALA A 118 -2.86 3.49 0.42
CA ALA A 118 -2.06 2.81 -0.59
C ALA A 118 -0.93 3.71 -1.10
N PHE A 119 -1.21 4.99 -1.36
CA PHE A 119 -0.24 5.95 -1.89
C PHE A 119 1.00 6.06 -1.01
N TYR A 120 0.87 6.28 0.31
CA TYR A 120 2.05 6.39 1.18
C TYR A 120 2.81 5.06 1.37
N ARG A 121 2.15 3.92 1.18
CA ARG A 121 2.81 2.61 1.21
C ARG A 121 3.58 2.34 -0.06
N ASP A 122 3.08 2.78 -1.22
CA ASP A 122 3.70 2.60 -2.53
C ASP A 122 4.78 3.68 -2.81
N ARG A 123 4.46 4.96 -2.57
CA ARG A 123 5.28 6.16 -2.82
C ARG A 123 5.96 6.69 -1.56
N THR A 124 6.84 5.86 -1.00
CA THR A 124 7.62 6.20 0.20
C THR A 124 8.65 7.31 -0.04
N ASP A 125 8.90 7.67 -1.30
CA ASP A 125 9.66 8.83 -1.74
C ASP A 125 8.93 10.15 -1.47
N ILE A 126 7.60 10.14 -1.32
CA ILE A 126 6.82 11.32 -0.93
C ILE A 126 6.78 11.39 0.60
N PHE A 127 7.80 12.02 1.20
CA PHE A 127 7.98 12.08 2.66
C PHE A 127 7.67 13.45 3.28
N TRP A 128 7.41 14.46 2.45
CA TRP A 128 7.36 15.87 2.85
C TRP A 128 5.95 16.40 3.13
N THR A 129 4.95 15.53 3.18
CA THR A 129 3.55 15.90 3.36
C THR A 129 3.09 15.59 4.79
N ALA A 130 2.25 16.46 5.39
CA ALA A 130 1.83 16.34 6.80
C ALA A 130 0.34 16.03 7.01
N GLY A 131 -0.38 15.72 5.95
CA GLY A 131 -1.78 15.34 6.05
C GLY A 131 -2.43 15.18 4.70
N VAL A 132 -3.75 15.04 4.71
CA VAL A 132 -4.57 15.02 3.50
C VAL A 132 -5.88 15.73 3.79
N SER A 133 -6.34 16.51 2.82
CA SER A 133 -7.71 17.01 2.76
C SER A 133 -8.25 16.93 1.35
N SER A 134 -9.56 16.99 1.20
CA SER A 134 -10.23 17.06 -0.08
C SER A 134 -11.34 18.10 -0.04
N ARG A 135 -11.72 18.60 -1.22
CA ARG A 135 -12.85 19.51 -1.38
C ARG A 135 -13.48 19.37 -2.75
N LEU A 136 -14.75 19.75 -2.84
CA LEU A 136 -15.39 20.08 -4.11
C LEU A 136 -15.19 21.59 -4.35
N ALA A 137 -14.45 21.94 -5.40
CA ALA A 137 -14.20 23.31 -5.81
C ALA A 137 -15.06 23.65 -7.03
N TYR A 138 -15.76 24.78 -6.98
CA TYR A 138 -16.65 25.23 -8.06
C TYR A 138 -15.97 26.31 -8.89
N TYR A 139 -16.22 26.28 -10.18
CA TYR A 139 -15.67 27.19 -11.17
C TYR A 139 -16.80 27.70 -12.06
N GLU A 140 -16.74 28.98 -12.42
CA GLU A 140 -17.63 29.64 -13.37
C GLU A 140 -16.81 30.09 -14.57
N ASP A 141 -17.15 29.58 -15.75
CA ASP A 141 -16.42 29.85 -17.02
C ASP A 141 -14.90 29.65 -16.93
N GLY A 142 -14.47 28.71 -16.07
CA GLY A 142 -13.08 28.36 -15.83
C GLY A 142 -12.40 29.10 -14.68
N GLU A 143 -13.06 30.10 -14.08
CA GLU A 143 -12.53 30.86 -12.95
C GLU A 143 -13.05 30.29 -11.62
N PRO A 144 -12.19 30.17 -10.58
CA PRO A 144 -12.60 29.62 -9.30
C PRO A 144 -13.61 30.53 -8.61
N MET A 145 -14.71 29.95 -8.13
CA MET A 145 -15.72 30.64 -7.36
C MET A 145 -15.25 30.77 -5.89
N SER A 146 -15.50 31.92 -5.27
CA SER A 146 -15.23 32.15 -3.85
C SER A 146 -16.54 32.42 -3.10
N GLY A 147 -16.73 31.77 -1.96
CA GLY A 147 -17.94 31.93 -1.14
C GLY A 147 -19.04 30.90 -1.43
N GLU A 148 -20.28 31.25 -1.08
CA GLU A 148 -21.44 30.37 -1.32
C GLU A 148 -21.68 30.15 -2.81
N LEU A 149 -22.16 28.95 -3.16
CA LEU A 149 -22.47 28.59 -4.53
C LEU A 149 -23.67 29.41 -5.03
N TYR A 150 -23.39 30.44 -5.81
CA TYR A 150 -24.39 31.29 -6.45
C TYR A 150 -24.31 31.11 -7.96
N ILE A 151 -25.42 30.71 -8.59
CA ILE A 151 -25.49 30.25 -9.98
C ILE A 151 -26.43 31.14 -10.78
N GLU A 152 -25.96 31.60 -11.93
CA GLU A 152 -26.70 32.42 -12.89
C GLU A 152 -26.77 31.76 -14.27
N THR A 153 -27.71 32.22 -15.10
CA THR A 153 -27.79 31.76 -16.49
C THR A 153 -26.76 32.50 -17.36
N GLY A 154 -26.28 31.83 -18.41
CA GLY A 154 -25.30 32.36 -19.36
C GLY A 154 -23.89 31.81 -19.18
N HIS A 155 -23.70 30.91 -18.22
CA HIS A 155 -22.38 30.45 -17.77
C HIS A 155 -22.25 28.92 -17.85
N THR A 156 -21.01 28.45 -17.87
CA THR A 156 -20.68 27.04 -17.65
C THR A 156 -20.10 26.87 -16.27
N TYR A 157 -20.75 26.05 -15.45
CA TYR A 157 -20.27 25.74 -14.11
C TYR A 157 -19.54 24.40 -14.12
N THR A 158 -18.38 24.36 -13.48
CA THR A 158 -17.59 23.14 -13.32
C THR A 158 -17.34 22.88 -11.85
N VAL A 159 -17.69 21.68 -11.38
CA VAL A 159 -17.29 21.18 -10.06
C VAL A 159 -16.07 20.27 -10.23
N LYS A 160 -15.05 20.48 -9.42
CA LYS A 160 -13.82 19.66 -9.39
C LYS A 160 -13.65 19.03 -8.03
N LEU A 161 -13.39 17.72 -8.00
CA LEU A 161 -12.83 17.06 -6.83
C LEU A 161 -11.35 17.38 -6.76
N GLN A 162 -10.94 18.06 -5.69
CA GLN A 162 -9.55 18.38 -5.41
C GLN A 162 -9.07 17.67 -4.15
N VAL A 163 -7.83 17.18 -4.20
CA VAL A 163 -7.11 16.61 -3.07
C VAL A 163 -5.88 17.48 -2.80
N ILE A 164 -5.61 17.72 -1.52
CA ILE A 164 -4.53 18.61 -1.06
C ILE A 164 -3.72 17.83 -0.03
N LEU A 165 -2.42 17.66 -0.30
CA LEU A 165 -1.43 17.13 0.64
C LEU A 165 -0.52 18.29 1.04
N PRO A 166 -0.79 19.00 2.14
CA PRO A 166 0.03 20.14 2.56
C PRO A 166 1.45 19.69 2.91
N LEU A 167 2.39 20.60 2.74
CA LEU A 167 3.78 20.41 3.19
C LEU A 167 3.82 20.26 4.72
N GLY A 168 4.76 19.45 5.18
CA GLY A 168 5.07 19.39 6.61
C GLY A 168 5.80 20.63 7.10
N GLU A 169 5.69 20.89 8.40
CA GLU A 169 6.18 22.12 9.07
C GLU A 169 7.60 22.48 8.65
N ASP A 170 8.49 21.51 8.55
CA ASP A 170 9.89 21.81 8.21
C ASP A 170 10.15 22.13 6.72
N TRP A 171 9.18 21.88 5.82
CA TRP A 171 9.27 22.17 4.38
C TRP A 171 8.27 23.24 3.92
N ASP A 172 7.45 23.78 4.82
CA ASP A 172 6.45 24.81 4.48
C ASP A 172 7.04 26.23 4.36
N GLY A 173 8.28 26.43 4.80
CA GLY A 173 9.01 27.68 4.73
C GLY A 173 8.66 28.71 5.82
N ASP A 174 7.88 28.31 6.82
CA ASP A 174 7.46 29.14 7.96
C ASP A 174 8.09 28.67 9.30
N SER A 175 9.05 27.73 9.26
CA SER A 175 9.64 27.09 10.45
C SER A 175 11.02 27.64 10.84
N ILE A 176 11.43 27.36 12.08
CA ILE A 176 12.77 27.67 12.60
C ILE A 176 13.86 26.75 11.97
N THR A 177 13.48 25.61 11.39
CA THR A 177 14.38 24.57 10.88
C THR A 177 14.48 24.50 9.35
N ASP A 178 13.71 25.33 8.64
CA ASP A 178 13.51 25.41 7.18
C ASP A 178 14.49 24.55 6.39
N ARG A 179 14.01 23.37 5.96
CA ARG A 179 14.77 22.47 5.10
C ARG A 179 14.50 22.77 3.64
N ASP A 180 15.55 22.64 2.85
CA ASP A 180 15.44 22.67 1.40
C ASP A 180 14.88 21.33 0.92
N LEU A 181 13.60 21.31 0.54
CA LEU A 181 12.91 20.12 0.08
C LEU A 181 13.63 19.46 -1.11
N GLU A 182 14.15 20.25 -2.05
CA GLU A 182 14.84 19.70 -3.22
C GLU A 182 16.18 19.08 -2.82
N ALA A 183 16.90 19.69 -1.88
CA ALA A 183 18.12 19.12 -1.33
C ALA A 183 17.85 17.79 -0.60
N ASP A 184 16.76 17.71 0.17
CA ASP A 184 16.37 16.49 0.89
C ASP A 184 15.94 15.37 -0.05
N ILE A 185 15.20 15.69 -1.12
CA ILE A 185 14.86 14.73 -2.18
C ILE A 185 16.13 14.17 -2.83
N GLU A 186 17.10 15.03 -3.12
CA GLU A 186 18.38 14.59 -3.70
C GLU A 186 19.23 13.79 -2.70
N ALA A 187 19.23 14.15 -1.41
CA ALA A 187 19.92 13.38 -0.37
C ALA A 187 19.35 11.97 -0.23
N LEU A 188 18.02 11.83 -0.23
CA LEU A 188 17.33 10.55 -0.25
C LEU A 188 17.74 9.73 -1.49
N ALA A 189 17.69 10.34 -2.68
CA ALA A 189 18.05 9.68 -3.92
C ALA A 189 19.53 9.25 -3.94
N ALA A 190 20.44 10.10 -3.42
CA ALA A 190 21.87 9.81 -3.33
C ALA A 190 22.17 8.63 -2.39
N GLY A 191 21.49 8.57 -1.23
CA GLY A 191 21.61 7.44 -0.31
C GLY A 191 21.18 6.12 -0.96
N ILE A 192 20.06 6.12 -1.67
CA ILE A 192 19.56 4.95 -2.42
C ILE A 192 20.58 4.52 -3.48
N ARG A 193 21.03 5.44 -4.34
CA ARG A 193 22.00 5.14 -5.41
C ARG A 193 23.30 4.57 -4.85
N THR A 194 23.75 5.06 -3.70
CA THR A 194 25.00 4.59 -3.07
C THR A 194 24.91 3.12 -2.69
N ILE A 195 23.86 2.72 -1.96
CA ILE A 195 23.69 1.33 -1.52
C ILE A 195 23.31 0.44 -2.70
N ALA A 196 22.38 0.88 -3.55
CA ALA A 196 21.92 0.09 -4.70
C ALA A 196 23.05 -0.21 -5.69
N ASN A 197 23.88 0.76 -6.06
CA ASN A 197 24.99 0.52 -6.99
C ASN A 197 26.01 -0.50 -6.45
N ALA A 198 26.28 -0.46 -5.14
CA ALA A 198 27.18 -1.42 -4.51
C ALA A 198 26.56 -2.82 -4.40
N ALA A 199 25.26 -2.89 -4.06
CA ALA A 199 24.51 -4.13 -4.03
C ALA A 199 24.40 -4.77 -5.42
N ASP A 200 24.18 -3.98 -6.48
CA ASP A 200 23.92 -4.51 -7.82
C ASP A 200 25.11 -5.31 -8.39
N ALA A 201 26.33 -5.02 -7.92
CA ALA A 201 27.54 -5.77 -8.24
C ALA A 201 27.60 -7.17 -7.61
N LEU A 202 26.68 -7.53 -6.71
CA LEU A 202 26.59 -8.83 -6.04
C LEU A 202 25.81 -9.84 -6.88
N GLU A 203 26.24 -11.10 -6.85
CA GLU A 203 25.77 -12.13 -7.77
C GLU A 203 24.32 -12.59 -7.53
N SER A 204 23.90 -12.74 -6.26
CA SER A 204 22.56 -13.25 -5.91
C SER A 204 21.66 -12.20 -5.28
N ARG A 205 20.32 -12.35 -5.40
CA ARG A 205 19.37 -11.45 -4.72
C ARG A 205 19.54 -11.52 -3.21
N LYS A 206 19.87 -12.71 -2.68
CA LYS A 206 20.19 -12.87 -1.27
C LYS A 206 21.38 -12.01 -0.85
N ALA A 207 22.49 -12.05 -1.59
CA ALA A 207 23.65 -11.21 -1.30
C ALA A 207 23.31 -9.71 -1.37
N LYS A 208 22.45 -9.30 -2.33
CA LYS A 208 21.92 -7.94 -2.40
C LYS A 208 21.14 -7.56 -1.14
N VAL A 209 20.19 -8.38 -0.72
CA VAL A 209 19.36 -8.15 0.49
C VAL A 209 20.21 -8.12 1.76
N ASP A 210 21.16 -9.06 1.90
CA ASP A 210 22.10 -9.10 3.02
C ASP A 210 22.89 -7.79 3.11
N TYR A 211 23.45 -7.32 1.97
CA TYR A 211 24.21 -6.08 1.90
C TYR A 211 23.37 -4.86 2.28
N ILE A 212 22.13 -4.75 1.78
CA ILE A 212 21.23 -3.62 2.12
C ILE A 212 20.98 -3.58 3.63
N ASN A 213 20.65 -4.73 4.23
CA ASN A 213 20.43 -4.83 5.68
C ASN A 213 21.70 -4.43 6.45
N GLU A 214 22.87 -4.93 6.06
CA GLU A 214 24.14 -4.59 6.69
C GLU A 214 24.45 -3.09 6.60
N GLN A 215 24.26 -2.45 5.44
CA GLN A 215 24.49 -1.01 5.30
C GLN A 215 23.55 -0.20 6.19
N LEU A 216 22.27 -0.54 6.20
CA LEU A 216 21.29 0.17 7.03
C LEU A 216 21.57 -0.03 8.52
N CYS A 217 21.95 -1.22 8.98
CA CYS A 217 22.33 -1.45 10.38
C CYS A 217 23.65 -0.74 10.74
N PHE A 218 24.64 -0.74 9.84
CA PHE A 218 25.96 -0.20 10.15
C PHE A 218 25.96 1.33 10.28
N TYR A 219 25.22 2.02 9.42
CA TYR A 219 25.25 3.48 9.35
C TYR A 219 24.22 4.17 10.25
N ASN A 220 23.30 3.42 10.85
CA ASN A 220 22.22 4.01 11.63
C ASN A 220 22.28 3.61 13.10
N THR A 221 21.41 4.23 13.89
CA THR A 221 21.16 3.88 15.28
C THR A 221 19.69 4.16 15.54
N TYR A 222 18.98 3.17 16.08
CA TYR A 222 17.56 3.31 16.37
C TYR A 222 17.23 4.54 17.23
N ASN A 223 16.19 5.27 16.85
CA ASN A 223 15.72 6.45 17.56
C ASN A 223 14.68 6.10 18.64
N THR A 224 15.14 5.48 19.73
CA THR A 224 14.29 5.14 20.88
C THR A 224 13.49 6.33 21.42
N PRO A 225 14.08 7.53 21.62
CA PRO A 225 13.32 8.67 22.12
C PRO A 225 12.14 9.04 21.22
N ALA A 226 12.31 9.05 19.90
CA ALA A 226 11.22 9.34 18.98
C ALA A 226 10.14 8.25 19.00
N ALA A 227 10.54 6.99 19.07
CA ALA A 227 9.60 5.87 19.22
C ALA A 227 8.77 5.97 20.52
N GLU A 228 9.35 6.53 21.58
CA GLU A 228 8.70 6.77 22.88
C GLU A 228 7.95 8.11 22.95
N GLY A 229 7.79 8.83 21.82
CA GLY A 229 7.02 10.06 21.74
C GLY A 229 7.79 11.36 21.99
N SER A 230 9.13 11.34 21.88
CA SER A 230 9.97 12.54 21.92
C SER A 230 10.13 13.17 20.53
N PHE A 231 9.53 14.33 20.33
CA PHE A 231 9.48 15.03 19.03
C PHE A 231 10.72 15.91 18.73
N GLY A 232 11.85 15.65 19.40
CA GLY A 232 13.09 16.44 19.24
C GLY A 232 14.00 16.00 18.09
N PHE A 233 13.56 15.04 17.26
CA PHE A 233 14.36 14.41 16.21
C PHE A 233 13.71 14.61 14.85
N ARG A 234 14.55 14.82 13.84
CA ARG A 234 14.12 15.12 12.47
C ARG A 234 13.55 13.84 11.80
N TYR A 235 12.26 13.86 11.45
CA TYR A 235 11.50 12.87 10.65
C TYR A 235 11.93 11.40 10.74
N PRO A 236 11.98 10.84 11.95
CA PRO A 236 12.47 9.47 12.15
C PRO A 236 11.62 8.40 11.42
N TRP A 237 10.41 8.75 10.99
CA TRP A 237 9.48 7.88 10.25
C TRP A 237 9.67 7.91 8.73
N THR A 238 10.63 8.67 8.20
CA THR A 238 10.89 8.77 6.75
C THR A 238 12.12 7.96 6.35
N ALA A 239 12.18 7.49 5.10
CA ALA A 239 13.37 6.83 4.57
C ALA A 239 14.61 7.74 4.59
N LEU A 240 14.41 9.06 4.46
CA LEU A 240 15.47 10.06 4.54
C LEU A 240 16.25 9.92 5.85
N SER A 241 15.56 9.65 6.96
CA SER A 241 16.22 9.52 8.26
C SER A 241 17.22 8.35 8.35
N ALA A 242 17.07 7.31 7.52
CA ALA A 242 17.97 6.17 7.45
C ALA A 242 19.05 6.30 6.35
N LEU A 243 18.94 7.31 5.48
CA LEU A 243 19.73 7.43 4.23
C LEU A 243 20.55 8.71 4.12
N ASP A 244 20.11 9.81 4.75
CA ASP A 244 20.81 11.10 4.72
C ASP A 244 22.14 11.06 5.50
N GLN A 245 22.29 10.14 6.46
CA GLN A 245 23.52 9.97 7.25
C GLN A 245 24.76 9.63 6.42
N LEU A 246 24.59 9.30 5.14
CA LEU A 246 25.68 9.06 4.19
C LEU A 246 26.28 10.35 3.60
N THR A 247 25.69 11.51 3.88
CA THR A 247 26.11 12.82 3.34
C THR A 247 26.66 13.80 4.38
N VAL A 248 26.43 13.58 5.68
CA VAL A 248 26.86 14.45 6.79
C VAL A 248 27.55 13.65 7.89
N GLU A 249 28.65 14.16 8.45
CA GLU A 249 29.36 13.53 9.58
C GLU A 249 28.41 13.37 10.78
N ASN A 250 28.19 12.12 11.20
CA ASN A 250 27.33 11.75 12.32
C ASN A 250 27.98 12.20 13.65
N ASP A 251 27.73 13.44 14.06
CA ASP A 251 28.32 14.05 15.26
C ASP A 251 27.65 13.59 16.59
N GLY A 252 26.66 12.69 16.50
CA GLY A 252 25.98 12.13 17.65
C GLY A 252 25.01 13.08 18.36
N THR A 253 24.74 14.26 17.81
CA THR A 253 23.82 15.25 18.40
C THR A 253 22.35 14.93 18.08
N ALA A 254 21.40 15.60 18.77
CA ALA A 254 19.96 15.52 18.48
C ALA A 254 19.59 15.99 17.05
N ALA A 255 20.53 16.64 16.35
CA ALA A 255 20.38 17.02 14.94
C ALA A 255 20.68 15.88 13.95
N ALA A 256 21.29 14.77 14.41
CA ALA A 256 21.52 13.59 13.58
C ALA A 256 20.20 12.89 13.27
N LEU A 257 19.92 12.68 12.00
CA LEU A 257 18.75 11.96 11.50
C LEU A 257 18.82 10.50 11.94
N ARG A 258 17.97 10.07 12.87
CA ARG A 258 17.95 8.68 13.33
C ARG A 258 16.59 8.05 13.02
N PRO A 259 16.55 6.92 12.31
CA PRO A 259 15.29 6.29 11.96
C PRO A 259 14.65 5.58 13.15
N VAL A 260 13.32 5.52 13.15
CA VAL A 260 12.55 4.47 13.82
C VAL A 260 12.20 3.36 12.83
N CYS A 261 11.37 2.41 13.24
CA CYS A 261 11.05 1.23 12.46
C CYS A 261 10.48 1.54 11.08
N GLU A 262 9.60 2.52 11.00
CA GLU A 262 9.03 3.00 9.74
C GLU A 262 10.09 3.59 8.79
N GLY A 263 11.06 4.35 9.32
CA GLY A 263 12.17 4.91 8.53
C GLY A 263 13.05 3.81 7.93
N TYR A 264 13.41 2.80 8.74
CA TYR A 264 14.14 1.62 8.27
C TYR A 264 13.39 0.86 7.18
N ALA A 265 12.11 0.56 7.41
CA ALA A 265 11.31 -0.24 6.48
C ALA A 265 11.11 0.46 5.13
N LYS A 266 10.90 1.78 5.14
CA LYS A 266 10.80 2.59 3.93
C LYS A 266 12.12 2.66 3.18
N ALA A 267 13.24 2.90 3.86
CA ALA A 267 14.56 2.93 3.22
C ALA A 267 14.91 1.59 2.57
N PHE A 268 14.71 0.48 3.29
CA PHE A 268 14.95 -0.86 2.76
C PHE A 268 14.10 -1.14 1.51
N LYS A 269 12.80 -0.81 1.55
CA LYS A 269 11.90 -0.93 0.39
C LYS A 269 12.40 -0.13 -0.81
N MET A 270 12.83 1.12 -0.60
CA MET A 270 13.26 2.00 -1.68
C MET A 270 14.54 1.52 -2.35
N ILE A 271 15.49 0.97 -1.58
CA ILE A 271 16.71 0.37 -2.14
C ILE A 271 16.37 -0.92 -2.90
N CYS A 272 15.47 -1.75 -2.38
CA CYS A 272 14.99 -2.94 -3.10
C CYS A 272 14.32 -2.57 -4.43
N ALA A 273 13.50 -1.52 -4.45
CA ALA A 273 12.88 -1.03 -5.67
C ALA A 273 13.92 -0.59 -6.72
N ALA A 274 14.97 0.11 -6.31
CA ALA A 274 16.08 0.49 -7.20
C ALA A 274 16.84 -0.73 -7.80
N LEU A 275 16.71 -1.90 -7.19
CA LEU A 275 17.32 -3.16 -7.62
C LEU A 275 16.31 -4.12 -8.29
N ASN A 276 15.08 -3.66 -8.53
CA ASN A 276 13.97 -4.49 -9.03
C ASN A 276 13.70 -5.74 -8.15
N ILE A 277 13.86 -5.61 -6.84
CA ILE A 277 13.53 -6.65 -5.85
C ILE A 277 12.14 -6.35 -5.29
N PRO A 278 11.12 -7.22 -5.51
CA PRO A 278 9.80 -6.99 -4.98
C PRO A 278 9.82 -6.93 -3.45
N CYS A 279 9.39 -5.80 -2.90
CA CYS A 279 9.44 -5.51 -1.47
C CYS A 279 8.28 -4.61 -1.09
N ILE A 280 7.58 -4.95 -0.02
CA ILE A 280 6.43 -4.18 0.48
C ILE A 280 6.65 -3.77 1.94
N LEU A 281 5.91 -2.75 2.38
CA LEU A 281 5.81 -2.39 3.79
C LEU A 281 4.77 -3.26 4.48
N VAL A 282 5.10 -3.77 5.66
CA VAL A 282 4.19 -4.50 6.53
C VAL A 282 4.12 -3.79 7.87
N SER A 283 2.92 -3.50 8.32
CA SER A 283 2.66 -2.87 9.62
C SER A 283 1.95 -3.83 10.55
N GLY A 284 2.10 -3.60 11.84
CA GLY A 284 1.41 -4.32 12.89
C GLY A 284 2.03 -4.06 14.24
N THR A 285 2.25 -5.11 15.01
CA THR A 285 2.92 -5.03 16.31
C THR A 285 4.17 -5.89 16.36
N GLY A 286 5.23 -5.40 16.99
CA GLY A 286 6.43 -6.15 17.39
C GLY A 286 6.58 -6.10 18.91
N ASP A 287 6.59 -7.25 19.57
CA ASP A 287 6.56 -7.39 21.05
C ASP A 287 5.43 -6.58 21.72
N GLY A 288 4.29 -6.43 21.02
CA GLY A 288 3.10 -5.74 21.51
C GLY A 288 3.03 -4.24 21.19
N GLU A 289 4.11 -3.65 20.67
CA GLU A 289 4.18 -2.22 20.31
C GLU A 289 4.03 -2.02 18.80
N GLY A 290 3.55 -0.84 18.40
CA GLY A 290 3.42 -0.48 16.99
C GLY A 290 4.72 -0.61 16.22
N HIS A 291 4.70 -1.36 15.11
CA HIS A 291 5.91 -1.70 14.39
C HIS A 291 5.68 -1.79 12.87
N MET A 292 6.77 -1.59 12.12
CA MET A 292 6.79 -1.73 10.67
C MET A 292 8.08 -2.42 10.22
N TRP A 293 7.93 -3.36 9.28
CA TRP A 293 9.01 -4.14 8.68
C TRP A 293 8.70 -4.39 7.19
N ASN A 294 9.48 -5.24 6.53
CA ASN A 294 9.30 -5.55 5.12
C ASN A 294 8.99 -7.02 4.87
N TYR A 295 8.18 -7.30 3.84
CA TYR A 295 8.20 -8.59 3.16
C TYR A 295 8.90 -8.43 1.81
N VAL A 296 9.76 -9.38 1.48
CA VAL A 296 10.60 -9.41 0.28
C VAL A 296 10.36 -10.71 -0.47
N GLN A 297 10.16 -10.60 -1.78
CA GLN A 297 10.02 -11.78 -2.64
C GLN A 297 11.38 -12.22 -3.16
N MET A 298 11.79 -13.44 -2.84
CA MET A 298 13.07 -14.01 -3.28
C MET A 298 12.95 -14.70 -4.63
N GLU A 299 14.05 -15.25 -5.17
CA GLU A 299 14.04 -15.81 -6.53
C GLU A 299 13.07 -16.99 -6.68
N ASP A 300 12.79 -17.72 -5.60
CA ASP A 300 11.77 -18.79 -5.54
C ASP A 300 10.31 -18.28 -5.63
N ASN A 301 10.11 -16.97 -5.79
CA ASN A 301 8.82 -16.27 -5.79
C ASN A 301 8.05 -16.35 -4.47
N LEU A 302 8.74 -16.75 -3.41
CA LEU A 302 8.19 -16.83 -2.08
C LEU A 302 8.51 -15.55 -1.29
N TRP A 303 7.63 -15.19 -0.35
CA TRP A 303 7.78 -14.00 0.49
C TRP A 303 8.41 -14.34 1.82
N TYR A 304 9.38 -13.53 2.22
CA TYR A 304 10.14 -13.65 3.47
C TYR A 304 10.20 -12.30 4.18
N ALA A 305 10.33 -12.33 5.50
CA ALA A 305 10.34 -11.12 6.29
C ALA A 305 11.76 -10.59 6.46
N VAL A 306 11.90 -9.27 6.41
CA VAL A 306 13.10 -8.55 6.80
C VAL A 306 12.71 -7.47 7.81
N ASP A 307 13.29 -7.54 9.00
CA ASP A 307 13.18 -6.50 10.03
C ASP A 307 14.56 -5.92 10.34
N VAL A 308 14.93 -4.90 9.56
CA VAL A 308 16.21 -4.17 9.71
C VAL A 308 16.31 -3.55 11.10
N THR A 309 15.19 -3.11 11.69
CA THR A 309 15.17 -2.46 12.99
C THR A 309 15.64 -3.39 14.09
N TRP A 310 15.15 -4.62 14.07
CA TRP A 310 15.50 -5.62 15.07
C TRP A 310 16.86 -6.23 14.78
N ASN A 311 17.29 -6.32 13.52
CA ASN A 311 18.66 -6.70 13.17
C ASN A 311 19.68 -5.66 13.68
N ASP A 312 19.41 -4.36 13.53
CA ASP A 312 20.20 -3.26 14.08
C ASP A 312 20.25 -3.33 15.62
N SER A 313 19.08 -3.34 16.26
CA SER A 313 18.96 -3.27 17.72
C SER A 313 19.58 -4.46 18.45
N THR A 314 19.64 -5.62 17.81
CA THR A 314 20.20 -6.85 18.40
C THR A 314 21.64 -7.14 17.98
N GLY A 315 22.16 -6.42 16.97
CA GLY A 315 23.50 -6.60 16.43
C GLY A 315 23.71 -7.94 15.72
N HIS A 316 22.64 -8.63 15.31
CA HIS A 316 22.70 -9.86 14.53
C HIS A 316 21.49 -10.00 13.61
N ASN A 317 21.67 -10.70 12.48
CA ASN A 317 20.68 -10.83 11.40
C ASN A 317 19.58 -11.87 11.69
N GLY A 318 19.01 -11.85 12.90
CA GLY A 318 17.99 -12.82 13.35
C GLY A 318 16.63 -12.69 12.66
N TYR A 319 16.39 -11.59 11.97
CA TYR A 319 15.16 -11.27 11.24
C TYR A 319 15.45 -10.90 9.78
N LEU A 320 16.45 -11.54 9.17
CA LEU A 320 16.81 -11.34 7.77
C LEU A 320 16.36 -12.54 6.93
N LEU A 321 15.40 -12.32 6.04
CA LEU A 321 14.80 -13.32 5.16
C LEU A 321 14.20 -14.51 5.92
N VAL A 322 13.46 -14.21 6.98
CA VAL A 322 12.89 -15.22 7.88
C VAL A 322 11.44 -15.57 7.54
N GLY A 323 11.05 -16.78 7.93
CA GLY A 323 9.69 -17.29 7.76
C GLY A 323 8.76 -16.93 8.91
N LYS A 324 7.54 -17.45 8.83
CA LYS A 324 6.46 -17.32 9.81
C LYS A 324 6.84 -17.94 11.16
N ASP A 325 7.60 -19.04 11.14
CA ASP A 325 8.09 -19.71 12.35
C ASP A 325 8.90 -18.78 13.27
N VAL A 326 9.62 -17.82 12.69
CA VAL A 326 10.34 -16.77 13.41
C VAL A 326 9.44 -15.58 13.70
N MET A 327 8.73 -15.07 12.69
CA MET A 327 7.96 -13.83 12.82
C MET A 327 6.80 -13.96 13.82
N ASP A 328 6.06 -15.07 13.82
CA ASP A 328 4.89 -15.24 14.71
C ASP A 328 5.26 -15.31 16.21
N LEU A 329 6.53 -15.46 16.55
CA LEU A 329 6.98 -15.44 17.94
C LEU A 329 6.75 -14.07 18.59
N LYS A 330 6.85 -13.00 17.80
CA LYS A 330 6.92 -11.62 18.30
C LYS A 330 6.26 -10.58 17.43
N HIS A 331 5.99 -10.86 16.17
CA HIS A 331 5.34 -9.98 15.23
C HIS A 331 3.91 -10.43 14.96
N THR A 332 3.01 -9.46 14.80
CA THR A 332 1.64 -9.71 14.37
C THR A 332 1.26 -8.65 13.37
N THR A 333 0.86 -9.05 12.17
CA THR A 333 0.45 -8.14 11.10
C THR A 333 -0.88 -7.46 11.43
N ALA A 334 -0.96 -6.15 11.21
CA ALA A 334 -2.21 -5.40 11.26
C ALA A 334 -2.15 -4.23 10.25
N SER A 335 -2.95 -4.31 9.20
CA SER A 335 -2.89 -3.36 8.08
C SER A 335 -3.33 -1.94 8.44
N ASN A 336 -4.19 -1.78 9.45
CA ASN A 336 -4.84 -0.51 9.80
C ASN A 336 -4.16 0.20 10.99
N PHE A 337 -3.09 -0.37 11.54
CA PHE A 337 -2.52 0.05 12.82
C PHE A 337 -1.80 1.42 12.77
N MET A 338 -1.40 1.90 11.58
CA MET A 338 -0.53 3.08 11.45
C MET A 338 -1.11 4.25 10.66
N GLN A 339 -2.26 4.11 9.98
CA GLN A 339 -2.77 5.15 9.06
C GLN A 339 -4.28 5.46 9.24
N GLY A 340 -4.87 5.05 10.37
CA GLY A 340 -6.27 5.34 10.68
C GLY A 340 -7.26 4.42 9.96
N ASP A 341 -8.53 4.85 9.93
CA ASP A 341 -9.61 4.07 9.33
C ASP A 341 -9.51 4.10 7.80
N HIS A 342 -9.12 2.97 7.23
CA HIS A 342 -9.09 2.69 5.80
C HIS A 342 -9.41 1.20 5.58
N MET A 343 -9.61 0.80 4.32
CA MET A 343 -9.81 -0.60 3.95
C MET A 343 -8.67 -1.49 4.45
N THR A 344 -8.97 -2.75 4.77
CA THR A 344 -7.94 -3.71 5.17
C THR A 344 -7.12 -4.10 3.93
N PHE A 345 -5.82 -3.85 3.95
CA PHE A 345 -4.90 -4.36 2.94
C PHE A 345 -4.43 -5.76 3.31
N TYR A 346 -4.39 -6.65 2.33
CA TYR A 346 -3.92 -8.02 2.50
C TYR A 346 -2.43 -8.10 2.18
N TYR A 347 -1.65 -8.59 3.14
CA TYR A 347 -0.23 -8.90 2.91
C TYR A 347 -0.07 -10.24 2.18
N PRO A 348 1.05 -10.43 1.43
CA PRO A 348 1.40 -11.71 0.88
C PRO A 348 1.56 -12.76 1.99
N VAL A 349 1.33 -14.01 1.64
CA VAL A 349 1.55 -15.11 2.58
C VAL A 349 3.05 -15.35 2.74
N LEU A 350 3.50 -15.19 3.98
CA LEU A 350 4.87 -15.45 4.40
C LEU A 350 5.14 -16.96 4.38
N GLN A 351 6.31 -17.37 3.92
CA GLN A 351 6.73 -18.77 4.02
C GLN A 351 6.84 -19.22 5.47
N ASP A 352 6.58 -20.50 5.72
CA ASP A 352 6.67 -21.06 7.07
C ASP A 352 8.09 -21.03 7.62
N LEU A 353 9.08 -21.30 6.76
CA LEU A 353 10.51 -21.37 7.13
C LEU A 353 11.31 -20.23 6.50
N SER A 354 12.42 -19.87 7.13
CA SER A 354 13.39 -18.91 6.62
C SER A 354 13.99 -19.32 5.28
N TYR A 355 14.31 -18.33 4.45
CA TYR A 355 14.89 -18.53 3.13
C TYR A 355 16.26 -19.21 3.25
N THR A 356 16.47 -20.21 2.41
CA THR A 356 17.77 -20.80 2.17
C THR A 356 18.09 -20.62 0.69
N GLU A 357 19.26 -20.06 0.40
CA GLU A 357 19.71 -19.85 -0.97
C GLU A 357 19.67 -21.19 -1.72
N PRO A 358 18.98 -21.27 -2.87
CA PRO A 358 18.86 -22.52 -3.58
C PRO A 358 20.25 -23.02 -3.96
N GLN A 359 20.60 -24.22 -3.47
CA GLN A 359 21.84 -24.90 -3.78
C GLN A 359 21.78 -25.30 -5.26
N SER A 360 22.25 -24.44 -6.17
CA SER A 360 22.46 -24.68 -7.62
C SER A 360 21.58 -25.76 -8.25
N GLY A 361 20.52 -25.36 -8.96
CA GLY A 361 19.68 -26.27 -9.73
C GLY A 361 18.20 -25.87 -9.73
N LEU A 362 17.88 -24.93 -10.62
CA LEU A 362 16.55 -24.49 -11.05
C LEU A 362 15.66 -23.73 -10.04
N ILE A 363 15.13 -22.62 -10.54
CA ILE A 363 14.02 -21.84 -10.02
C ILE A 363 12.98 -21.86 -11.14
N LEU A 364 11.74 -22.30 -10.90
CA LEU A 364 10.63 -21.92 -11.78
C LEU A 364 10.16 -20.54 -11.32
N GLU A 365 10.28 -19.54 -12.19
CA GLU A 365 9.66 -18.24 -11.99
C GLU A 365 8.20 -18.29 -12.42
N ILE A 366 7.28 -17.84 -11.55
CA ILE A 366 5.87 -17.74 -11.91
C ILE A 366 5.41 -16.32 -11.70
N THR A 367 4.95 -15.68 -12.76
CA THR A 367 4.23 -14.42 -12.67
C THR A 367 2.78 -14.61 -13.08
N ALA A 368 1.91 -13.92 -12.37
CA ALA A 368 0.51 -13.76 -12.71
C ALA A 368 0.31 -12.30 -13.09
N ASP A 369 0.73 -11.92 -14.30
CA ASP A 369 0.58 -10.56 -14.79
C ASP A 369 -0.85 -10.34 -15.28
N GLY A 370 -1.76 -10.16 -14.34
CA GLY A 370 -3.15 -9.86 -14.61
C GLY A 370 -4.00 -9.84 -13.36
N SER A 371 -4.80 -8.79 -13.19
CA SER A 371 -5.95 -8.80 -12.31
C SER A 371 -7.21 -8.94 -13.14
N THR A 372 -8.19 -9.69 -12.64
CA THR A 372 -9.51 -9.78 -13.27
C THR A 372 -10.49 -8.90 -12.50
N GLU A 373 -11.16 -8.01 -13.21
CA GLU A 373 -12.28 -7.23 -12.69
C GLU A 373 -13.58 -7.72 -13.34
N VAL A 374 -14.57 -8.08 -12.51
CA VAL A 374 -15.89 -8.54 -12.95
C VAL A 374 -16.96 -7.92 -12.08
N THR A 375 -18.18 -7.77 -12.60
CA THR A 375 -19.33 -7.27 -11.83
C THR A 375 -20.12 -8.43 -11.24
N VAL A 376 -20.65 -8.30 -10.01
CA VAL A 376 -21.56 -9.29 -9.39
C VAL A 376 -22.61 -9.76 -10.40
N GLY A 377 -22.80 -11.08 -10.49
CA GLY A 377 -23.69 -11.71 -11.47
C GLY A 377 -22.98 -12.22 -12.73
N TYR A 378 -21.66 -12.10 -12.83
CA TYR A 378 -20.87 -12.74 -13.88
C TYR A 378 -21.06 -14.26 -13.88
N THR A 379 -21.16 -14.83 -15.09
CA THR A 379 -21.28 -16.27 -15.31
C THR A 379 -19.94 -16.94 -15.61
N ALA A 380 -18.98 -16.16 -16.12
CA ALA A 380 -17.59 -16.56 -16.34
C ALA A 380 -16.69 -15.33 -16.20
N ALA A 381 -15.61 -15.46 -15.44
CA ALA A 381 -14.58 -14.43 -15.36
C ALA A 381 -13.52 -14.68 -16.44
N PRO A 382 -13.05 -13.66 -17.18
CA PRO A 382 -11.91 -13.82 -18.05
C PRO A 382 -10.72 -14.19 -17.16
N GLY A 383 -10.26 -15.44 -17.26
CA GLY A 383 -9.03 -15.83 -16.58
C GLY A 383 -7.85 -15.06 -17.16
N PHE A 384 -6.80 -14.87 -16.37
CA PHE A 384 -5.50 -14.40 -16.87
C PHE A 384 -4.57 -15.61 -17.00
N ALA A 385 -3.56 -15.47 -17.86
CA ALA A 385 -2.56 -16.52 -18.05
C ALA A 385 -1.52 -16.46 -16.93
N LEU A 386 -1.01 -17.63 -16.55
CA LEU A 386 0.19 -17.73 -15.73
C LEU A 386 1.39 -17.79 -16.67
N THR A 387 2.39 -16.96 -16.40
CA THR A 387 3.69 -17.09 -17.02
C THR A 387 4.54 -17.96 -16.10
N ILE A 388 4.92 -19.15 -16.55
CA ILE A 388 5.80 -20.07 -15.84
C ILE A 388 7.10 -20.19 -16.63
N ARG A 389 8.19 -19.64 -16.10
CA ARG A 389 9.52 -19.64 -16.71
C ARG A 389 10.44 -20.59 -15.98
N ASN A 390 11.13 -21.44 -16.71
CA ASN A 390 12.25 -22.20 -16.19
C ASN A 390 13.52 -21.36 -16.34
N VAL A 391 14.03 -20.80 -15.24
CA VAL A 391 15.28 -20.00 -15.25
C VAL A 391 16.53 -20.82 -14.96
N GLY A 392 16.40 -22.13 -14.73
CA GLY A 392 17.54 -23.04 -14.61
C GLY A 392 18.05 -23.54 -15.96
N THR A 393 18.99 -24.47 -15.90
CA THR A 393 19.62 -25.05 -17.10
C THR A 393 19.05 -26.39 -17.52
N ASP A 394 18.44 -27.13 -16.58
CA ASP A 394 17.91 -28.47 -16.81
C ASP A 394 16.43 -28.42 -17.17
N ALA A 395 15.93 -29.44 -17.85
CA ALA A 395 14.51 -29.57 -18.11
C ALA A 395 13.78 -30.07 -16.87
N GLU A 396 12.65 -29.47 -16.56
CA GLU A 396 11.83 -29.82 -15.39
C GLU A 396 10.37 -30.01 -15.82
N GLU A 397 9.71 -30.96 -15.17
CA GLU A 397 8.31 -31.28 -15.43
C GLU A 397 7.44 -30.68 -14.34
N ILE A 398 6.51 -29.80 -14.74
CA ILE A 398 5.39 -29.38 -13.91
C ILE A 398 4.47 -30.59 -13.72
N THR A 399 4.23 -30.96 -12.47
CA THR A 399 3.44 -32.12 -12.07
C THR A 399 2.05 -31.74 -11.55
N SER A 400 1.88 -30.51 -11.05
CA SER A 400 0.56 -29.96 -10.75
C SER A 400 0.57 -28.44 -10.66
N VAL A 401 -0.60 -27.83 -10.90
CA VAL A 401 -0.86 -26.43 -10.57
C VAL A 401 -2.15 -26.36 -9.77
N SER A 402 -2.09 -25.78 -8.57
CA SER A 402 -3.21 -25.70 -7.63
C SER A 402 -3.37 -24.28 -7.09
N VAL A 403 -4.53 -24.00 -6.50
CA VAL A 403 -4.80 -22.75 -5.78
C VAL A 403 -5.32 -23.06 -4.38
N ASN A 404 -4.96 -22.24 -3.40
CA ASN A 404 -5.29 -22.49 -1.99
C ASN A 404 -6.70 -21.99 -1.58
N GLU A 405 -7.32 -21.11 -2.37
CA GLU A 405 -8.65 -20.56 -2.13
C GLU A 405 -9.64 -21.07 -3.19
N ASP A 406 -10.86 -21.44 -2.76
CA ASP A 406 -11.92 -21.97 -3.63
C ASP A 406 -12.59 -20.90 -4.50
N HIS A 407 -12.34 -19.63 -4.20
CA HIS A 407 -12.75 -18.48 -5.01
C HIS A 407 -12.03 -18.41 -6.36
N PHE A 408 -10.97 -19.21 -6.58
CA PHE A 408 -10.21 -19.25 -7.83
C PHE A 408 -10.19 -20.66 -8.43
N ILE A 409 -10.08 -20.73 -9.76
CA ILE A 409 -10.04 -21.96 -10.53
C ILE A 409 -8.84 -21.90 -11.47
N VAL A 410 -7.96 -22.91 -11.36
CA VAL A 410 -6.85 -23.14 -12.28
C VAL A 410 -7.31 -24.05 -13.42
N SER A 411 -6.94 -23.70 -14.64
CA SER A 411 -7.12 -24.53 -15.84
C SER A 411 -5.80 -24.63 -16.58
N GLY A 412 -5.50 -25.81 -17.12
CA GLY A 412 -4.28 -26.07 -17.88
C GLY A 412 -4.01 -27.56 -18.04
N PRO A 413 -2.88 -27.94 -18.64
CA PRO A 413 -2.49 -29.34 -18.77
C PRO A 413 -2.19 -29.97 -17.39
N THR A 414 -2.29 -31.30 -17.29
CA THR A 414 -1.93 -32.01 -16.05
C THR A 414 -0.44 -32.03 -15.79
N THR A 415 0.37 -32.06 -16.86
CA THR A 415 1.82 -31.92 -16.78
C THR A 415 2.33 -31.08 -17.95
N LEU A 416 3.46 -30.41 -17.74
CA LEU A 416 4.14 -29.64 -18.78
C LEU A 416 5.65 -29.65 -18.52
N THR A 417 6.45 -30.06 -19.51
CA THR A 417 7.92 -30.00 -19.40
C THR A 417 8.43 -28.68 -19.98
N LEU A 418 9.24 -27.97 -19.19
CA LEU A 418 9.95 -26.76 -19.61
C LEU A 418 11.44 -27.04 -19.64
N ASN A 419 12.11 -26.80 -20.76
CA ASN A 419 13.58 -26.86 -20.78
C ASN A 419 14.16 -25.62 -20.08
N GLY A 420 15.43 -25.72 -19.67
CA GLY A 420 16.12 -24.58 -19.07
C GLY A 420 16.13 -23.36 -20.01
N GLY A 421 15.67 -22.21 -19.50
CA GLY A 421 15.52 -20.95 -20.24
C GLY A 421 14.15 -20.74 -20.90
N ASP A 422 13.32 -21.78 -21.01
CA ASP A 422 12.00 -21.69 -21.64
C ASP A 422 10.94 -21.05 -20.71
N ALA A 423 9.86 -20.55 -21.29
CA ALA A 423 8.67 -20.12 -20.55
C ALA A 423 7.39 -20.62 -21.21
N ASP A 424 6.39 -20.93 -20.40
CA ASP A 424 4.99 -21.10 -20.79
C ASP A 424 4.20 -19.86 -20.38
N GLU A 425 3.49 -19.26 -21.33
CA GLU A 425 2.73 -18.01 -21.12
C GLU A 425 1.24 -18.19 -21.43
N GLU A 426 0.81 -19.39 -21.83
CA GLU A 426 -0.54 -19.61 -22.35
C GLU A 426 -1.23 -20.86 -21.79
N SER A 427 -0.47 -21.90 -21.40
CA SER A 427 -1.05 -23.21 -21.13
C SER A 427 -1.81 -23.26 -19.81
N TYR A 428 -1.37 -22.49 -18.81
CA TYR A 428 -2.06 -22.37 -17.53
C TYR A 428 -2.78 -21.03 -17.39
N ARG A 429 -4.02 -21.09 -16.90
CA ARG A 429 -4.89 -19.92 -16.68
C ARG A 429 -5.58 -20.00 -15.34
N VAL A 430 -5.72 -18.85 -14.68
CA VAL A 430 -6.43 -18.71 -13.41
C VAL A 430 -7.62 -17.78 -13.59
N SER A 431 -8.77 -18.17 -13.05
CA SER A 431 -10.03 -17.44 -13.17
C SER A 431 -10.79 -17.42 -11.85
N LEU A 432 -11.67 -16.44 -11.65
CA LEU A 432 -12.56 -16.41 -10.49
C LEU A 432 -13.67 -17.46 -10.63
N ALA A 433 -13.99 -18.14 -9.53
CA ALA A 433 -15.18 -18.97 -9.39
C ALA A 433 -16.43 -18.10 -9.41
N SER A 434 -17.50 -18.52 -10.09
CA SER A 434 -18.75 -17.75 -10.17
C SER A 434 -19.47 -17.60 -8.82
N GLY A 435 -20.31 -16.57 -8.68
CA GLY A 435 -21.21 -16.42 -7.53
C GLY A 435 -20.60 -15.74 -6.31
N LEU A 436 -19.43 -15.12 -6.47
CA LEU A 436 -18.78 -14.33 -5.43
C LEU A 436 -19.50 -12.99 -5.22
N ALA A 437 -19.51 -12.52 -3.98
CA ALA A 437 -20.03 -11.21 -3.60
C ALA A 437 -19.08 -10.10 -4.07
N ALA A 438 -19.53 -8.84 -4.01
CA ALA A 438 -18.64 -7.72 -4.26
C ALA A 438 -17.51 -7.68 -3.22
N GLY A 439 -16.27 -7.50 -3.67
CA GLY A 439 -15.09 -7.51 -2.80
C GLY A 439 -13.79 -7.78 -3.56
N SER A 440 -12.68 -7.65 -2.85
CA SER A 440 -11.35 -8.01 -3.33
C SER A 440 -10.99 -9.41 -2.87
N TYR A 441 -10.43 -10.21 -3.79
CA TYR A 441 -10.06 -11.60 -3.58
C TYR A 441 -8.59 -11.78 -3.92
N SER A 442 -7.88 -12.58 -3.13
CA SER A 442 -6.52 -13.01 -3.43
C SER A 442 -6.38 -14.51 -3.19
N ALA A 443 -5.42 -15.14 -3.88
CA ALA A 443 -5.05 -16.52 -3.64
C ALA A 443 -3.60 -16.78 -4.02
N ILE A 444 -3.05 -17.88 -3.51
CA ILE A 444 -1.75 -18.42 -3.90
C ILE A 444 -1.97 -19.53 -4.90
N VAL A 445 -1.36 -19.37 -6.06
CA VAL A 445 -1.19 -20.44 -7.03
C VAL A 445 0.13 -21.14 -6.70
N THR A 446 0.08 -22.46 -6.56
CA THR A 446 1.25 -23.32 -6.35
C THR A 446 1.46 -24.18 -7.58
N VAL A 447 2.63 -24.07 -8.21
CA VAL A 447 3.10 -24.96 -9.26
C VAL A 447 4.07 -25.94 -8.63
N THR A 448 3.72 -27.22 -8.68
CA THR A 448 4.59 -28.32 -8.27
C THR A 448 5.32 -28.87 -9.48
N TYR A 449 6.60 -29.17 -9.33
CA TYR A 449 7.45 -29.67 -10.40
C TYR A 449 8.54 -30.60 -9.88
N GLY A 450 9.07 -31.45 -10.76
CA GLY A 450 10.14 -32.40 -10.44
C GLY A 450 9.80 -33.31 -9.25
N GLU A 451 10.76 -33.50 -8.34
CA GLU A 451 10.60 -34.26 -7.09
C GLU A 451 9.88 -33.42 -6.00
N ASP A 452 8.63 -33.03 -6.25
CA ASP A 452 7.75 -32.29 -5.32
C ASP A 452 8.23 -30.88 -4.93
N LYS A 453 9.09 -30.26 -5.74
CA LYS A 453 9.45 -28.84 -5.57
C LYS A 453 8.26 -27.96 -5.88
N THR A 454 8.19 -26.79 -5.27
CA THR A 454 7.11 -25.82 -5.49
C THR A 454 7.64 -24.45 -5.83
N ALA A 455 6.94 -23.76 -6.73
CA ALA A 455 7.05 -22.32 -6.93
C ALA A 455 5.63 -21.75 -6.81
N ILE A 456 5.50 -20.51 -6.31
CA ILE A 456 4.17 -19.91 -6.10
C ILE A 456 4.06 -18.55 -6.78
N ALA A 457 2.83 -18.16 -7.06
CA ALA A 457 2.47 -16.79 -7.42
C ALA A 457 1.23 -16.37 -6.64
N THR A 458 1.12 -15.07 -6.34
CA THR A 458 -0.11 -14.51 -5.77
C THR A 458 -0.96 -13.94 -6.90
N VAL A 459 -2.25 -14.22 -6.86
CA VAL A 459 -3.25 -13.70 -7.79
C VAL A 459 -4.22 -12.78 -7.09
N PHE A 460 -4.71 -11.78 -7.82
CA PHE A 460 -5.69 -10.81 -7.32
C PHE A 460 -6.86 -10.70 -8.27
N ALA A 461 -8.05 -10.51 -7.72
CA ALA A 461 -9.22 -10.18 -8.51
C ALA A 461 -10.21 -9.33 -7.71
N THR A 462 -10.99 -8.54 -8.42
CA THR A 462 -12.00 -7.66 -7.82
C THR A 462 -13.36 -7.99 -8.42
N VAL A 463 -14.33 -8.25 -7.54
CA VAL A 463 -15.75 -8.32 -7.91
C VAL A 463 -16.38 -6.98 -7.55
N LEU A 464 -16.74 -6.20 -8.56
CA LEU A 464 -17.43 -4.93 -8.38
C LEU A 464 -18.90 -5.15 -8.03
N ALA A 465 -19.44 -4.31 -7.16
CA ALA A 465 -20.88 -4.21 -6.99
C ALA A 465 -21.54 -3.86 -8.34
N PRO A 466 -22.78 -4.31 -8.60
CA PRO A 466 -23.51 -3.90 -9.79
C PRO A 466 -23.55 -2.37 -9.86
N VAL A 467 -23.14 -1.82 -11.01
CA VAL A 467 -23.48 -0.44 -11.32
C VAL A 467 -24.99 -0.41 -11.40
N LEU A 468 -25.63 0.42 -10.58
CA LEU A 468 -27.02 0.76 -10.79
C LEU A 468 -27.05 1.62 -12.06
N ASP A 469 -27.30 1.00 -13.22
CA ASP A 469 -27.59 1.77 -14.42
C ASP A 469 -28.94 2.47 -14.22
N ASP A 470 -28.87 3.79 -14.11
CA ASP A 470 -29.96 4.74 -14.37
C ASP A 470 -30.35 4.62 -15.86
N ASP A 471 -31.22 3.67 -16.19
CA ASP A 471 -31.95 3.68 -17.47
C ASP A 471 -33.22 2.80 -17.38
N GLU A 472 -34.19 3.25 -16.58
CA GLU A 472 -35.61 2.94 -16.82
C GLU A 472 -36.52 4.08 -16.30
N LYS A 473 -36.54 5.20 -17.03
CA LYS A 473 -37.69 6.11 -17.17
C LYS A 473 -37.86 6.34 -18.66
N ASN A 474 -38.99 6.15 -19.32
CA ASN A 474 -40.41 6.05 -19.02
C ASN A 474 -40.96 5.03 -20.04
N ASP A 475 -42.08 4.34 -19.82
CA ASP A 475 -43.44 4.83 -20.05
C ASP A 475 -44.45 3.78 -19.54
N GLU A 476 -45.47 4.16 -18.76
CA GLU A 476 -46.85 4.14 -19.25
C GLU A 476 -47.75 5.01 -18.34
N ASN A 477 -48.32 6.05 -18.94
CA ASN A 477 -49.53 6.69 -18.44
C ASN A 477 -50.69 5.69 -18.57
N GLY A 478 -51.17 5.18 -17.43
CA GLY A 478 -52.39 4.40 -17.31
C GLY A 478 -53.15 4.76 -16.04
N ASP A 479 -53.85 5.90 -16.08
CA ASP A 479 -54.85 6.31 -15.10
C ASP A 479 -55.86 5.18 -14.84
N THR A 480 -55.97 4.71 -13.59
CA THR A 480 -57.28 4.45 -12.97
C THR A 480 -57.24 4.69 -11.45
N ASN A 481 -57.82 5.83 -11.07
CA ASN A 481 -58.51 6.09 -9.79
C ASN A 481 -58.74 4.87 -8.84
N VAL A 482 -58.19 4.92 -7.62
CA VAL A 482 -58.95 4.61 -6.40
C VAL A 482 -58.53 5.57 -5.28
N LYS A 483 -59.55 6.18 -4.67
CA LYS A 483 -59.57 7.15 -3.57
C LYS A 483 -58.74 6.75 -2.34
N GLU A 484 -58.18 7.76 -1.68
CA GLU A 484 -57.72 7.71 -0.28
C GLU A 484 -58.84 7.27 0.70
N PRO A 485 -58.46 6.92 1.94
CA PRO A 485 -58.59 7.97 2.96
C PRO A 485 -57.36 8.14 3.86
N ILE A 486 -57.08 9.41 4.14
CA ILE A 486 -56.26 9.95 5.23
C ILE A 486 -56.73 9.41 6.58
N GLY A 487 -55.77 9.04 7.43
CA GLY A 487 -55.96 8.78 8.85
C GLY A 487 -54.66 9.03 9.62
N ASP A 488 -54.66 10.13 10.38
CA ASP A 488 -53.73 10.58 11.42
C ASP A 488 -52.68 9.59 11.94
N LEU A 489 -51.42 10.04 12.01
CA LEU A 489 -50.61 9.86 13.21
C LEU A 489 -49.75 11.10 13.47
N ALA A 490 -49.95 11.65 14.67
CA ALA A 490 -49.31 12.82 15.23
C ALA A 490 -47.79 12.64 15.41
N LYS A 491 -47.08 13.79 15.44
CA LYS A 491 -45.74 13.89 16.03
C LYS A 491 -45.76 13.44 17.49
N PRO A 492 -44.64 12.91 18.00
CA PRO A 492 -44.17 13.34 19.30
C PRO A 492 -42.74 13.88 19.23
N ASP A 493 -42.57 14.94 20.01
CA ASP A 493 -41.33 15.59 20.39
C ASP A 493 -40.50 14.68 21.30
N GLY A 494 -39.18 14.85 21.34
CA GLY A 494 -38.34 14.37 22.43
C GLY A 494 -36.98 13.84 22.01
N GLU A 495 -35.92 14.57 22.35
CA GLU A 495 -34.57 14.04 22.50
C GLU A 495 -34.59 12.88 23.51
N GLU A 496 -33.94 11.75 23.20
CA GLU A 496 -33.66 10.71 24.21
C GLU A 496 -32.16 10.45 24.34
N ASP A 497 -31.76 10.42 25.61
CA ASP A 497 -30.44 10.32 26.25
C ASP A 497 -29.82 8.91 26.04
N PRO A 498 -28.52 8.76 25.67
CA PRO A 498 -27.93 7.46 25.30
C PRO A 498 -27.64 6.47 26.45
N PHE A 499 -28.33 6.55 27.60
CA PHE A 499 -27.99 5.76 28.79
C PHE A 499 -29.15 4.95 29.45
N GLU A 500 -30.14 4.46 28.72
CA GLU A 500 -31.11 3.48 29.26
C GLU A 500 -31.30 2.23 28.36
N ASP A 501 -30.58 1.15 28.68
CA ASP A 501 -31.13 -0.23 28.86
C ASP A 501 -29.99 -1.23 29.17
N VAL A 502 -29.13 -0.89 30.13
CA VAL A 502 -28.07 -1.81 30.58
C VAL A 502 -28.67 -3.00 31.34
N GLU A 503 -29.76 -2.77 32.08
CA GLU A 503 -30.40 -3.78 32.92
C GLU A 503 -31.15 -4.85 32.10
N GLY A 504 -31.81 -4.47 31.00
CA GLY A 504 -32.48 -5.40 30.08
C GLY A 504 -31.48 -6.24 29.27
N LEU A 505 -30.31 -5.69 28.93
CA LEU A 505 -29.24 -6.44 28.26
C LEU A 505 -28.65 -7.53 29.17
N TRP A 506 -28.44 -7.21 30.46
CA TRP A 506 -27.93 -8.16 31.46
C TRP A 506 -28.89 -9.32 31.72
N GLN A 507 -30.18 -9.06 31.84
CA GLN A 507 -31.17 -10.13 32.05
C GLN A 507 -31.23 -11.10 30.86
N ARG A 508 -31.12 -10.60 29.63
CA ARG A 508 -31.09 -11.44 28.42
C ARG A 508 -29.81 -12.27 28.31
N LEU A 509 -28.67 -11.74 28.76
CA LEU A 509 -27.39 -12.46 28.76
C LEU A 509 -27.40 -13.63 29.77
N LEU A 510 -27.94 -13.41 30.98
CA LEU A 510 -28.02 -14.42 32.04
C LEU A 510 -28.99 -15.57 31.71
N LEU A 511 -30.02 -15.32 30.90
CA LEU A 511 -30.98 -16.31 30.42
C LEU A 511 -30.41 -17.25 29.34
N LYS A 512 -29.44 -16.80 28.54
CA LYS A 512 -28.83 -17.61 27.46
C LYS A 512 -27.68 -18.51 27.90
N LEU A 513 -27.10 -18.28 29.08
CA LEU A 513 -26.01 -19.08 29.60
C LEU A 513 -26.56 -20.38 30.25
N LYS A 514 -26.05 -21.54 29.84
CA LYS A 514 -26.47 -22.85 30.37
C LYS A 514 -25.59 -23.35 31.53
N ASP A 515 -24.38 -22.83 31.68
CA ASP A 515 -23.43 -23.25 32.72
C ASP A 515 -23.62 -22.44 34.02
N PRO A 516 -23.94 -23.07 35.17
CA PRO A 516 -24.13 -22.40 36.44
C PRO A 516 -22.84 -21.81 37.03
N THR A 517 -21.67 -22.33 36.68
CA THR A 517 -20.36 -21.86 37.17
C THR A 517 -20.01 -20.51 36.54
N VAL A 518 -20.26 -20.37 35.24
CA VAL A 518 -20.04 -19.13 34.48
C VAL A 518 -20.99 -18.03 34.94
N LYS A 519 -22.24 -18.37 35.31
CA LYS A 519 -23.19 -17.41 35.89
C LYS A 519 -22.71 -16.81 37.19
N ILE A 520 -22.14 -17.63 38.08
CA ILE A 520 -21.65 -17.18 39.39
C ILE A 520 -20.46 -16.22 39.20
N VAL A 521 -19.54 -16.54 38.28
CA VAL A 521 -18.38 -15.68 37.99
C VAL A 521 -18.82 -14.32 37.44
N LEU A 522 -19.77 -14.28 36.51
CA LEU A 522 -20.27 -13.02 35.95
C LEU A 522 -21.02 -12.15 36.97
N ILE A 523 -21.79 -12.77 37.89
CA ILE A 523 -22.46 -12.06 38.97
C ILE A 523 -21.42 -11.43 39.94
N VAL A 524 -20.34 -12.15 40.25
CA VAL A 524 -19.27 -11.63 41.10
C VAL A 524 -18.52 -10.47 40.42
N ILE A 525 -18.22 -10.59 39.12
CA ILE A 525 -17.58 -9.50 38.35
C ILE A 525 -18.46 -8.26 38.32
N ALA A 526 -19.77 -8.41 38.07
CA ALA A 526 -20.72 -7.29 38.07
C ALA A 526 -20.82 -6.61 39.45
N ALA A 527 -20.80 -7.39 40.54
CA ALA A 527 -20.82 -6.85 41.90
C ALA A 527 -19.54 -6.06 42.24
N VAL A 528 -18.38 -6.51 41.76
CA VAL A 528 -17.09 -5.81 41.92
C VAL A 528 -17.06 -4.51 41.12
N LEU A 529 -17.56 -4.51 39.88
CA LEU A 529 -17.65 -3.31 39.04
C LEU A 529 -18.63 -2.27 39.62
N LEU A 530 -19.75 -2.70 40.19
CA LEU A 530 -20.70 -1.81 40.85
C LEU A 530 -20.10 -1.15 42.10
N LEU A 531 -19.31 -1.89 42.87
CA LEU A 531 -18.59 -1.36 44.04
C LEU A 531 -17.49 -0.35 43.65
N LEU A 532 -16.85 -0.53 42.49
CA LEU A 532 -15.85 0.41 41.95
C LEU A 532 -16.49 1.72 41.48
N LEU A 533 -17.72 1.67 40.94
CA LEU A 533 -18.46 2.86 40.50
C LEU A 533 -19.01 3.73 41.65
N ILE A 534 -19.31 3.13 42.80
CA ILE A 534 -19.82 3.86 43.99
C ILE A 534 -18.68 4.59 44.75
N GLY A 535 -17.42 4.23 44.49
CA GLY A 535 -16.24 4.69 45.25
C GLY A 535 -15.57 6.00 44.78
N ILE A 536 -16.06 6.67 43.74
CA ILE A 536 -15.42 7.88 43.18
C ILE A 536 -16.23 9.14 43.52
N PRO A 537 -15.77 10.02 44.44
CA PRO A 537 -16.38 11.34 44.61
C PRO A 537 -15.91 12.29 43.51
N VAL A 538 -16.83 12.70 42.63
CA VAL A 538 -16.62 13.75 41.63
C VAL A 538 -16.55 15.12 42.32
N ILE A 539 -15.36 15.71 42.37
CA ILE A 539 -15.15 17.12 42.74
C ILE A 539 -15.56 17.99 41.54
N ARG A 540 -16.77 18.57 41.58
CA ARG A 540 -17.18 19.69 40.70
C ARG A 540 -16.84 21.02 41.39
N GLY A 541 -15.78 21.68 40.93
CA GLY A 541 -15.50 23.09 41.24
C GLY A 541 -16.37 24.02 40.37
N LYS A 542 -17.10 24.92 41.02
CA LYS A 542 -18.01 25.92 40.43
C LYS A 542 -17.27 27.13 39.85
N ASN A 543 -17.85 27.68 38.79
CA ASN A 543 -17.68 29.04 38.25
C ASN A 543 -17.36 30.12 39.29
N ARG A 544 -16.32 30.91 39.01
CA ARG A 544 -16.39 32.37 38.90
C ARG A 544 -15.31 32.89 37.96
#